data_AF-A0A522YWW1-F1
#
_entry.id   AF-A0A522YWW1-F1
#
_cell.length_a   1.000
_cell.length_b   1.000
_cell.length_c   1.000
_cell.angle_alpha   90.00
_cell.angle_beta   90.00
_cell.angle_gamma   90.00
#
_symmetry.space_group_name_H-M   'P 1'
#
loop_
_entity.id
_entity.type
_entity.pdbx_description
1 polymer ?
#
loop_
_entity_poly.entity_id
_entity_poly.type
_entity_poly.pdbx_seq_one_letter_code
_entity_poly.pdbx_strand_id
1 'polypeptide(L)'
;MASNRLRPLAASAVEGAVLALAAGAASWALLGPGSRGRAAVGLGLAWGVSTASIALLALTRGGSFQTFLRGFGAGVGLRASVLVLLVAATWSEGWEGQAPLLSAYVLGTLGLFTLEVRHLRPEKRP
;
A
#
# COMPACT_ATOMS: atom_id res chain seq x y z
N MET A 1 3.68 18.16 22.47
CA MET A 1 2.37 17.59 22.03
C MET A 1 2.41 16.85 20.68
N ALA A 2 3.50 16.88 19.90
CA ALA A 2 3.60 16.16 18.62
C ALA A 2 3.72 14.62 18.75
N SER A 3 4.20 14.10 19.87
CA SER A 3 4.49 12.65 20.02
C SER A 3 3.25 11.74 20.04
N ASN A 4 2.08 12.25 20.47
CA ASN A 4 0.87 11.43 20.56
C ASN A 4 0.11 11.28 19.23
N ARG A 5 0.32 12.19 18.27
CA ARG A 5 -0.31 12.11 16.93
C ARG A 5 0.38 11.10 16.00
N LEU A 6 1.66 10.82 16.25
CA LEU A 6 2.49 9.94 15.42
C LEU A 6 2.43 8.46 15.84
N ARG A 7 1.98 8.15 17.06
CA ARG A 7 1.81 6.77 17.55
C ARG A 7 0.88 5.90 16.70
N PRO A 8 -0.35 6.33 16.35
CA PRO A 8 -1.24 5.52 15.49
C PRO A 8 -0.71 5.39 14.06
N LEU A 9 0.06 6.39 13.60
CA LEU A 9 0.75 6.39 12.31
C LEU A 9 1.85 5.32 12.27
N ALA A 10 2.72 5.31 13.29
CA ALA A 10 3.79 4.34 13.42
C ALA A 10 3.23 2.92 13.58
N ALA A 11 2.16 2.73 14.37
CA ALA A 11 1.49 1.45 14.51
C ALA A 11 0.92 0.94 13.17
N SER A 12 0.31 1.82 12.38
CA SER A 12 -0.27 1.46 11.08
C SER A 12 0.76 1.21 10.00
N ALA A 13 1.88 1.95 10.04
CA ALA A 13 3.04 1.67 9.19
C ALA A 13 3.69 0.33 9.55
N VAL A 14 3.75 -0.01 10.84
CA VAL A 14 4.24 -1.32 11.33
C VAL A 14 3.28 -2.45 10.96
N GLU A 15 1.97 -2.30 11.15
CA GLU A 15 0.97 -3.28 10.70
C GLU A 15 1.02 -3.47 9.18
N GLY A 16 1.20 -2.39 8.43
CA GLY A 16 1.36 -2.42 6.98
C GLY A 16 2.67 -3.11 6.55
N ALA A 17 3.75 -2.86 7.27
CA ALA A 17 5.02 -3.57 7.07
C ALA A 17 4.90 -5.06 7.40
N VAL A 18 4.18 -5.43 8.46
CA VAL A 18 3.94 -6.83 8.84
C VAL A 18 3.06 -7.54 7.80
N LEU A 19 2.02 -6.88 7.28
CA LEU A 19 1.20 -7.45 6.21
C LEU A 19 1.96 -7.57 4.89
N ALA A 20 2.80 -6.58 4.54
CA ALA A 20 3.67 -6.65 3.38
C ALA A 20 4.73 -7.76 3.51
N LEU A 21 5.28 -7.95 4.71
CA LEU A 21 6.20 -9.05 5.02
C LEU A 21 5.49 -10.41 4.99
N ALA A 22 4.27 -10.52 5.50
CA ALA A 22 3.48 -11.75 5.46
C ALA A 22 3.07 -12.11 4.03
N ALA A 23 2.66 -11.12 3.23
CA ALA A 23 2.40 -11.30 1.80
C ALA A 23 3.69 -11.65 1.03
N GLY A 24 4.83 -11.07 1.42
CA GLY A 24 6.15 -11.43 0.91
C GLY A 24 6.55 -12.85 1.22
N ALA A 25 6.38 -13.30 2.47
CA ALA A 25 6.64 -14.66 2.89
C ALA A 25 5.72 -15.68 2.18
N ALA A 26 4.43 -15.36 2.04
CA ALA A 26 3.48 -16.18 1.29
C ALA A 26 3.85 -16.26 -0.20
N SER A 27 4.26 -15.14 -0.80
CA SER A 27 4.77 -15.11 -2.18
C SER A 27 6.06 -15.91 -2.31
N TRP A 28 6.93 -15.91 -1.31
CA TRP A 28 8.18 -16.69 -1.29
C TRP A 28 7.95 -18.20 -1.24
N ALA A 29 6.90 -18.64 -0.53
CA ALA A 29 6.51 -20.04 -0.41
C ALA A 29 5.79 -20.57 -1.66
N LEU A 30 5.04 -19.72 -2.36
CA LEU A 30 4.20 -20.12 -3.51
C LEU A 30 4.89 -19.92 -4.87
N LEU A 31 5.91 -19.06 -4.96
CA LEU A 31 6.56 -18.71 -6.22
C LEU A 31 7.89 -19.44 -6.42
N GLY A 32 8.13 -19.85 -7.66
CA GLY A 32 9.39 -20.44 -8.10
C GLY A 32 10.57 -19.48 -7.93
N PRO A 33 11.82 -19.98 -7.77
CA PRO A 33 12.99 -19.15 -7.48
C PRO A 33 13.18 -17.95 -8.43
N GLY A 34 12.91 -18.14 -9.73
CA GLY A 34 13.04 -17.09 -10.76
C GLY A 34 12.01 -15.94 -10.63
N SER A 35 10.90 -16.15 -9.93
CA SER A 35 9.81 -15.17 -9.79
C SER A 35 9.85 -14.37 -8.47
N ARG A 36 10.70 -14.75 -7.52
CA ARG A 36 10.76 -14.15 -6.17
C ARG A 36 11.26 -12.70 -6.17
N GLY A 37 12.25 -12.38 -6.99
CA GLY A 37 12.79 -11.02 -7.10
C GLY A 37 11.74 -10.02 -7.59
N ARG A 38 10.93 -10.43 -8.56
CA ARG A 38 9.85 -9.60 -9.12
C ARG A 38 8.68 -9.40 -8.17
N ALA A 39 8.29 -10.46 -7.43
CA ALA A 39 7.29 -10.33 -6.38
C ALA A 39 7.74 -9.40 -5.25
N ALA A 40 9.03 -9.46 -4.87
CA ALA A 40 9.59 -8.56 -3.86
C ALA A 40 9.54 -7.08 -4.31
N VAL A 41 9.84 -6.80 -5.59
CA VAL A 41 9.71 -5.45 -6.16
C VAL A 41 8.25 -4.99 -6.13
N GLY A 42 7.31 -5.83 -6.56
CA GLY A 42 5.87 -5.51 -6.51
C GLY A 42 5.39 -5.18 -5.09
N LEU A 43 5.78 -5.99 -4.10
CA LEU A 43 5.43 -5.74 -2.69
C LEU A 43 6.10 -4.50 -2.12
N GLY A 44 7.38 -4.27 -2.44
CA GLY A 44 8.11 -3.07 -2.00
C GLY A 44 7.46 -1.79 -2.50
N LEU A 45 7.05 -1.76 -3.77
CA LEU A 45 6.33 -0.63 -4.35
C LEU A 45 4.94 -0.44 -3.74
N ALA A 46 4.20 -1.53 -3.51
CA ALA A 46 2.89 -1.48 -2.84
C ALA A 46 3.00 -0.94 -1.41
N TRP A 47 4.04 -1.35 -0.67
CA TRP A 47 4.32 -0.86 0.67
C TRP A 47 4.72 0.63 0.66
N GLY A 48 5.64 1.02 -0.21
CA GLY A 48 6.11 2.41 -0.31
C GLY A 48 5.00 3.38 -0.68
N VAL A 49 4.22 3.06 -1.73
CA VAL A 49 3.11 3.92 -2.21
C VAL A 49 2.01 4.05 -1.15
N SER A 50 1.75 2.98 -0.40
CA SER A 50 0.73 2.99 0.65
C SER A 50 1.19 3.70 1.91
N THR A 51 2.47 3.62 2.25
CA THR A 51 3.06 4.39 3.35
C THR A 51 2.98 5.89 3.05
N ALA A 52 3.28 6.29 1.81
CA ALA A 52 3.11 7.67 1.36
C ALA A 52 1.65 8.14 1.43
N SER A 53 0.70 7.30 1.01
CA SER A 53 -0.74 7.57 1.11
C SER A 53 -1.22 7.75 2.55
N ILE A 54 -0.81 6.86 3.46
CA ILE A 54 -1.13 6.95 4.90
C ILE A 54 -0.51 8.21 5.52
N ALA A 55 0.72 8.56 5.16
CA ALA A 55 1.37 9.79 5.63
C ALA A 55 0.59 11.03 5.17
N LEU A 56 0.16 11.06 3.90
CA LEU A 56 -0.69 12.12 3.37
C LEU A 56 -2.01 12.23 4.14
N LEU A 57 -2.70 11.10 4.35
CA LEU A 57 -3.95 11.05 5.11
C LEU A 57 -3.79 11.55 6.55
N ALA A 58 -2.70 11.19 7.22
CA ALA A 58 -2.46 11.61 8.59
C ALA A 58 -2.01 13.09 8.70
N LEU A 59 -1.38 13.66 7.69
CA LEU A 59 -1.15 15.11 7.62
C LEU A 59 -2.48 15.87 7.43
N THR A 60 -3.47 15.23 6.80
CA THR A 60 -4.82 15.79 6.64
C THR A 60 -5.80 15.43 7.78
N ARG A 61 -5.35 14.67 8.80
CA ARG A 61 -6.20 14.29 9.95
C ARG A 61 -6.59 15.54 10.74
N GLY A 62 -7.88 15.78 10.86
CA GLY A 62 -8.47 16.97 11.49
C GLY A 62 -9.19 17.91 10.52
N GLY A 63 -9.08 17.67 9.21
CA GLY A 63 -9.88 18.34 8.18
C GLY A 63 -11.32 17.83 8.10
N SER A 64 -12.14 18.47 7.26
CA SER A 64 -13.49 18.00 6.95
C SER A 64 -13.45 16.63 6.23
N PHE A 65 -14.59 15.92 6.21
CA PHE A 65 -14.75 14.68 5.46
C PHE A 65 -14.34 14.83 3.97
N GLN A 66 -14.54 16.02 3.40
CA GLN A 66 -14.13 16.33 2.03
C GLN A 66 -12.60 16.37 1.86
N THR A 67 -11.86 16.89 2.85
CA THR A 67 -10.38 16.87 2.85
C THR A 67 -9.86 15.44 2.93
N PHE A 68 -10.51 14.61 3.76
CA PHE A 68 -10.20 13.18 3.82
C PHE A 68 -10.41 12.50 2.46
N LEU A 69 -11.57 12.69 1.81
CA LEU A 69 -11.86 12.07 0.51
C LEU A 69 -10.85 12.47 -0.57
N ARG A 70 -10.37 13.73 -0.55
CA ARG A 70 -9.30 14.19 -1.45
C ARG A 70 -7.98 13.50 -1.17
N GLY A 71 -7.58 13.38 0.10
CA GLY A 71 -6.36 12.66 0.49
C GLY A 71 -6.42 11.17 0.12
N PHE A 72 -7.56 10.53 0.37
CA PHE A 72 -7.79 9.13 0.00
C PHE A 72 -7.75 8.96 -1.53
N GLY A 73 -8.47 9.81 -2.27
CA GLY A 73 -8.48 9.81 -3.73
C GLY A 73 -7.08 10.05 -4.33
N ALA A 74 -6.28 10.93 -3.74
CA ALA A 74 -4.88 11.13 -4.14
C ALA A 74 -4.03 9.87 -3.91
N GLY A 75 -4.24 9.17 -2.80
CA GLY A 75 -3.60 7.88 -2.52
C GLY A 75 -3.98 6.78 -3.52
N VAL A 76 -5.27 6.71 -3.90
CA VAL A 76 -5.75 5.81 -4.97
C VAL A 76 -5.11 6.17 -6.31
N GLY A 77 -5.07 7.46 -6.66
CA GLY A 77 -4.43 7.94 -7.90
C GLY A 77 -2.95 7.59 -7.96
N LEU A 78 -2.22 7.77 -6.86
CA LEU A 78 -0.80 7.40 -6.77
C LEU A 78 -0.57 5.91 -7.04
N ARG A 79 -1.42 5.04 -6.48
CA ARG A 79 -1.37 3.59 -6.70
C ARG A 79 -1.67 3.22 -8.15
N ALA A 80 -2.71 3.82 -8.73
CA ALA A 80 -3.04 3.60 -10.14
C ALA A 80 -1.88 3.99 -11.06
N SER A 81 -1.22 5.13 -10.79
CA SER A 81 -0.04 5.56 -11.54
C SER A 81 1.12 4.57 -11.43
N VAL A 82 1.42 4.07 -10.22
CA VAL A 82 2.47 3.06 -10.03
C VAL A 82 2.11 1.75 -10.74
N LEU A 83 0.85 1.32 -10.71
CA LEU A 83 0.39 0.14 -11.45
C LEU A 83 0.61 0.30 -12.97
N VAL A 84 0.23 1.45 -13.53
CA VAL A 84 0.43 1.75 -14.96
C VAL A 84 1.92 1.74 -15.32
N LEU A 85 2.77 2.34 -14.49
CA LEU A 85 4.22 2.32 -14.69
C LEU A 85 4.79 0.91 -14.63
N LEU A 86 4.31 0.07 -13.71
CA LEU A 86 4.75 -1.32 -13.59
C LEU A 86 4.36 -2.14 -14.83
N VAL A 87 3.13 -1.98 -15.32
CA VAL A 87 2.66 -2.63 -16.56
C VAL A 87 3.49 -2.17 -17.75
N ALA A 88 3.74 -0.86 -17.89
CA ALA A 88 4.53 -0.32 -18.98
C ALA A 88 6.00 -0.82 -18.93
N ALA A 89 6.61 -0.82 -17.75
CA ALA A 89 7.99 -1.25 -17.55
C ALA A 89 8.22 -2.75 -17.81
N THR A 90 7.18 -3.57 -17.63
CA THR A 90 7.24 -5.02 -17.80
C THR A 90 6.55 -5.50 -19.08
N TRP A 91 6.09 -4.59 -19.95
CA TRP A 91 5.26 -4.89 -21.12
C TRP A 91 5.90 -5.94 -22.06
N SER A 92 7.22 -5.87 -22.25
CA SER A 92 7.97 -6.78 -23.13
C SER A 92 8.33 -8.13 -22.50
N GLU A 93 8.09 -8.33 -21.21
CA GLU A 93 8.58 -9.51 -20.47
C GLU A 93 7.64 -10.73 -20.53
N GLY A 94 6.45 -10.59 -21.12
CA GLY A 94 5.44 -11.64 -21.18
C GLY A 94 4.78 -11.97 -19.84
N TRP A 95 3.77 -12.84 -19.86
CA TRP A 95 2.90 -13.09 -18.70
C TRP A 95 3.63 -13.70 -17.51
N GLU A 96 4.54 -14.65 -17.74
CA GLU A 96 5.33 -15.30 -16.67
C GLU A 96 6.17 -14.30 -15.88
N GLY A 97 6.59 -13.23 -16.55
CA GLY A 97 7.37 -12.17 -15.97
C GLY A 97 6.55 -11.11 -15.24
N GLN A 98 5.40 -10.75 -15.80
CA GLN A 98 4.50 -9.72 -15.29
C GLN A 98 3.66 -10.20 -14.12
N ALA A 99 3.13 -11.42 -14.21
CA ALA A 99 2.15 -11.94 -13.26
C ALA A 99 2.65 -11.92 -11.80
N PRO A 100 3.90 -12.35 -11.47
CA PRO A 100 4.41 -12.30 -10.10
C PRO A 100 4.53 -10.87 -9.55
N LEU A 101 4.93 -9.92 -10.39
CA LEU A 101 5.12 -8.52 -9.99
C LEU A 101 3.78 -7.81 -9.79
N LEU A 102 2.86 -7.95 -10.74
CA LEU A 102 1.57 -7.27 -10.71
C LEU A 102 0.65 -7.87 -9.63
N SER A 103 0.60 -9.20 -9.50
CA SER A 103 -0.20 -9.85 -8.44
C SER A 103 0.30 -9.47 -7.04
N ALA A 104 1.62 -9.46 -6.84
CA ALA A 104 2.24 -9.04 -5.59
C ALA A 104 1.93 -7.58 -5.25
N TYR A 105 2.01 -6.69 -6.25
CA TYR A 105 1.66 -5.28 -6.09
C TYR A 105 0.18 -5.08 -5.74
N VAL A 106 -0.73 -5.75 -6.45
CA VAL A 106 -2.19 -5.65 -6.22
C VAL A 106 -2.56 -6.22 -4.85
N LEU A 107 -2.06 -7.39 -4.48
CA LEU A 107 -2.32 -8.01 -3.18
C LEU A 107 -1.77 -7.15 -2.03
N GLY A 108 -0.55 -6.63 -2.16
CA GLY A 108 0.02 -5.69 -1.19
C GLY A 108 -0.82 -4.43 -1.05
N THR A 109 -1.30 -3.89 -2.17
CA THR A 109 -2.16 -2.70 -2.19
C THR A 109 -3.52 -2.96 -1.53
N LEU A 110 -4.15 -4.10 -1.80
CA LEU A 110 -5.42 -4.50 -1.18
C LEU A 110 -5.29 -4.70 0.32
N GLY A 111 -4.24 -5.39 0.78
CA GLY A 111 -3.96 -5.55 2.21
C GLY A 111 -3.82 -4.20 2.92
N LEU A 112 -3.18 -3.23 2.26
CA LEU A 112 -2.96 -1.90 2.84
C LEU A 112 -4.19 -0.99 2.77
N PHE A 113 -5.08 -1.15 1.78
CA PHE A 113 -6.39 -0.51 1.78
C PHE A 113 -7.21 -0.89 3.02
N THR A 114 -7.12 -2.15 3.49
CA THR A 114 -7.85 -2.56 4.70
C THR A 114 -7.38 -1.80 5.95
N LEU A 115 -6.12 -1.36 6.00
CA LEU A 115 -5.59 -0.52 7.09
C LEU A 115 -6.05 0.94 6.96
N GLU A 116 -6.09 1.50 5.75
CA GLU A 116 -6.62 2.84 5.51
C GLU A 116 -8.11 2.93 5.88
N VAL A 117 -8.89 1.87 5.63
CA VAL A 117 -10.31 1.82 6.02
C VAL A 117 -10.50 1.74 7.54
N ARG A 118 -9.51 1.27 8.32
CA ARG A 118 -9.58 1.39 9.80
C ARG A 118 -9.44 2.83 10.25
N HIS A 119 -8.79 3.67 9.45
CA HIS A 119 -8.66 5.11 9.70
C HIS A 119 -9.89 5.90 9.26
N LEU A 120 -10.81 5.27 8.52
CA LEU A 120 -12.10 5.85 8.09
C LEU A 120 -13.14 5.96 9.21
N ARG A 121 -12.98 5.31 10.37
CA ARG A 121 -13.98 5.45 11.44
C ARG A 121 -13.95 6.91 11.93
N PRO A 122 -15.03 7.68 11.71
CA PRO A 122 -15.16 8.94 12.41
C PRO A 122 -15.16 8.59 13.89
N GLU A 123 -14.35 9.27 14.69
CA GLU A 123 -14.56 9.30 16.13
C GLU A 123 -16.06 9.55 16.33
N LYS A 124 -16.73 8.62 17.02
CA LYS A 124 -18.05 8.89 17.56
C LYS A 124 -17.89 10.19 18.33
N ARG A 125 -18.37 11.30 17.75
CA ARG A 125 -18.51 12.54 18.51
C ARG A 125 -19.51 12.26 19.65
N PRO A 126 -19.26 12.83 20.83
CA PRO A 126 -19.99 12.53 22.06
C PRO A 126 -21.50 12.71 21.92
#